data_AF-A0A923DGT3-F1
#
_entry.id   AF-A0A923DGT3-F1
#
_cell.length_a   1.000
_cell.length_b   1.000
_cell.length_c   1.000
_cell.angle_alpha   90.00
_cell.angle_beta   90.00
_cell.angle_gamma   90.00
#
_symmetry.space_group_name_H-M   'P 1'
#
loop_
_entity.id
_entity.type
_entity.pdbx_description
1 polymer ?
#
loop_
_entity_poly.entity_id
_entity_poly.type
_entity_poly.pdbx_seq_one_letter_code
_entity_poly.pdbx_strand_id
1 'polypeptide(L)' 'MNKGAFYKLSYGLYVITSGEEGKFNGQIANTVFQVTSEPPTVAVSINKQNYTHEFIRSSRRFAVSILDEATPMTMIGQFG' A
#
# COMPACT_ATOMS: atom_id res chain seq x y z
N MET A 1 10.43 -23.26 12.10
CA MET A 1 9.56 -22.07 12.19
C MET A 1 8.23 -22.38 11.51
N ASN A 2 7.10 -22.23 12.21
CA ASN A 2 5.77 -22.42 11.61
C ASN A 2 5.33 -21.14 10.88
N LYS A 3 5.32 -21.17 9.54
CA LYS A 3 4.87 -20.02 8.72
C LYS A 3 3.39 -19.70 8.91
N GLY A 4 2.59 -20.69 9.33
CA GLY A 4 1.16 -20.54 9.57
C GLY A 4 0.80 -19.47 10.60
N ALA A 5 1.71 -19.16 11.52
CA ALA A 5 1.52 -18.11 12.52
C ALA A 5 1.35 -16.72 11.87
N PHE A 6 2.05 -16.42 10.77
CA PHE A 6 1.97 -15.11 10.11
C PHE A 6 0.63 -14.87 9.42
N TYR A 7 -0.10 -15.92 9.03
CA TYR A 7 -1.45 -15.78 8.46
C TYR A 7 -2.51 -15.39 9.49
N LYS A 8 -2.19 -15.40 10.78
CA LYS A 8 -3.08 -14.92 11.85
C LYS A 8 -3.00 -13.41 12.05
N LEU A 9 -2.02 -12.73 11.43
CA LEU A 9 -1.93 -11.28 11.46
C LEU A 9 -3.04 -10.66 10.61
N SER A 10 -3.77 -9.71 11.18
CA SER A 10 -4.85 -8.99 10.50
C SER A 10 -4.31 -7.84 9.67
N TYR A 11 -4.90 -7.64 8.49
CA TYR A 11 -4.57 -6.55 7.59
C TYR A 11 -5.86 -6.04 6.93
N GLY A 12 -5.86 -4.77 6.54
CA GLY A 12 -6.79 -4.27 5.54
C GLY A 12 -6.27 -4.53 4.12
N LEU A 13 -6.99 -4.02 3.12
CA LEU A 13 -6.55 -4.01 1.73
C LEU A 13 -6.60 -2.58 1.21
N TYR A 14 -5.51 -2.14 0.58
CA TYR A 14 -5.31 -0.75 0.19
C TYR A 14 -4.74 -0.67 -1.22
N VAL A 15 -5.06 0.42 -1.93
CA VAL A 15 -4.27 0.87 -3.08
C VAL A 15 -3.35 1.98 -2.61
N ILE A 16 -2.04 1.80 -2.83
CA ILE A 16 -1.03 2.82 -2.56
C ILE A 16 -0.59 3.40 -3.89
N THR A 17 -0.69 4.71 -4.03
CA THR A 17 -0.30 5.43 -5.24
C THR A 17 0.81 6.43 -4.97
N SER A 18 1.59 6.72 -6.00
CA SER A 18 2.60 7.77 -5.99
C SER A 18 2.86 8.23 -7.43
N GLY A 19 3.51 9.37 -7.59
CA GLY A 19 3.78 9.94 -8.90
C GLY A 19 4.66 11.17 -8.86
N GLU A 20 5.26 11.47 -10.00
CA GLU A 20 6.18 12.58 -10.21
C GLU A 20 6.12 13.02 -11.68
N GLU A 21 6.18 14.32 -11.95
CA GLU A 21 6.23 14.89 -13.31
C GLU A 21 5.12 14.39 -14.25
N GLY A 22 3.90 14.23 -13.72
CA GLY A 22 2.74 13.80 -14.50
C GLY A 22 2.68 12.29 -14.78
N LYS A 23 3.63 11.51 -14.26
CA LYS A 23 3.56 10.05 -14.27
C LYS A 23 3.07 9.55 -12.92
N PHE A 24 2.17 8.56 -12.94
CA PHE A 24 1.57 8.00 -11.74
C PHE A 24 1.58 6.48 -11.81
N ASN A 25 1.73 5.85 -10.65
CA ASN A 25 1.54 4.41 -10.50
C ASN A 25 0.80 4.09 -9.20
N GLY A 26 0.13 2.95 -9.18
CA GLY A 26 -0.53 2.40 -8.00
C GLY A 26 -0.20 0.93 -7.83
N GLN A 27 -0.30 0.44 -6.59
CA GLN A 27 -0.24 -0.99 -6.31
C GLN A 27 -1.17 -1.38 -5.18
N ILE A 28 -1.57 -2.65 -5.13
CA ILE A 28 -2.16 -3.26 -3.94
C ILE A 28 -1.09 -3.40 -2.85
N ALA A 29 -1.49 -3.11 -1.62
CA ALA A 29 -0.73 -3.44 -0.41
C ALA A 29 -1.70 -3.75 0.73
N ASN A 30 -1.31 -4.68 1.59
CA ASN A 30 -2.03 -4.97 2.84
C ASN A 30 -1.37 -4.32 4.06
N THR A 31 -0.09 -3.97 3.96
CA THR A 31 0.72 -3.50 5.08
C THR A 31 0.68 -1.97 5.16
N VAL A 32 -0.42 -1.47 5.73
CA VAL A 32 -0.60 -0.07 6.12
C VAL A 32 -1.11 -0.03 7.54
N PHE A 33 -0.48 0.77 8.40
CA PHE A 33 -0.92 0.96 9.78
C PHE A 33 -0.48 2.32 10.33
N GLN A 34 -1.26 2.84 11.27
CA GLN A 34 -0.90 4.05 12.01
C GLN A 34 0.21 3.74 13.02
N VAL A 35 1.20 4.64 13.10
CA VAL A 35 2.34 4.53 14.02
C VAL A 35 2.23 5.52 15.16
N THR A 36 1.77 6.74 14.88
CA THR A 36 1.60 7.80 15.89
C THR A 36 0.29 8.57 15.67
N SER A 37 -0.28 9.09 16.76
CA SER A 37 -1.45 9.96 16.72
C SER A 37 -1.10 11.44 16.59
N GLU A 38 0.03 11.88 17.17
CA GLU A 38 0.47 13.28 17.11
C GLU A 38 1.99 13.38 16.89
N PRO A 39 2.43 13.92 15.73
CA PRO A 39 1.62 14.14 14.54
C PRO A 39 1.06 12.81 13.99
N PRO A 40 -0.10 12.79 13.31
CA PRO A 40 -0.62 11.58 12.69
C PRO A 40 0.38 11.02 11.67
N THR A 41 0.87 9.80 11.90
CA THR A 41 1.85 9.15 11.02
C THR A 41 1.42 7.74 10.68
N VAL A 42 1.54 7.36 9.41
CA VAL A 42 1.28 6.01 8.92
C VAL A 42 2.55 5.40 8.34
N ALA A 43 2.72 4.09 8.52
CA ALA A 43 3.75 3.31 7.85
C ALA A 43 3.12 2.48 6.74
N VAL A 44 3.83 2.41 5.61
CA VAL A 44 3.53 1.51 4.50
C VAL A 44 4.76 0.65 4.22
N SER A 45 4.57 -0.64 3.96
CA SER A 45 5.66 -1.53 3.54
C SER A 45 5.50 -1.89 2.07
N ILE A 46 6.48 -1.48 1.26
CA ILE A 46 6.45 -1.62 -0.20
C ILE A 46 7.69 -2.39 -0.65
N ASN A 47 7.48 -3.38 -1.52
CA ASN A 47 8.58 -4.11 -2.14
C ASN A 47 9.40 -3.17 -3.03
N LYS A 48 10.74 -3.18 -2.87
CA LYS A 48 11.68 -2.34 -3.63
C LYS A 48 11.69 -2.60 -5.13
N GLN A 49 11.19 -3.77 -5.56
CA GLN A 49 11.06 -4.14 -6.98
C GLN A 49 9.80 -3.55 -7.65
N ASN A 50 8.87 -2.99 -6.87
CA ASN A 50 7.63 -2.46 -7.42
C ASN A 50 7.85 -1.05 -7.97
N TYR A 51 7.23 -0.74 -9.11
CA TYR A 51 7.39 0.58 -9.74
C TYR A 51 6.85 1.72 -8.86
N THR A 52 5.79 1.48 -8.07
CA THR A 52 5.29 2.45 -7.09
C THR A 52 6.35 2.83 -6.05
N HIS A 53 7.22 1.90 -5.63
CA HIS A 53 8.30 2.20 -4.68
C HIS A 53 9.27 3.24 -5.23
N GLU A 54 9.58 3.20 -6.53
CA GLU A 54 10.46 4.17 -7.17
C GLU A 54 9.89 5.58 -7.05
N PHE A 55 8.61 5.76 -7.40
CA PHE A 55 7.92 7.04 -7.25
C PHE A 55 7.82 7.50 -5.80
N ILE A 56 7.53 6.60 -4.85
CA ILE A 56 7.50 6.97 -3.41
C ILE A 56 8.88 7.46 -2.96
N ARG A 57 9.93 6.79 -3.41
CA ARG A 57 11.31 7.12 -3.04
C ARG A 57 11.75 8.46 -3.61
N SER A 58 11.48 8.72 -4.89
CA SER A 58 11.88 9.96 -5.57
C SER A 58 11.03 11.16 -5.13
N SER A 59 9.70 11.04 -5.23
CA SER A 59 8.77 12.14 -4.94
C SER A 59 8.61 12.44 -3.45
N ARG A 60 8.97 11.47 -2.57
CA ARG A 60 8.73 11.51 -1.12
C ARG A 60 7.25 11.68 -0.76
N ARG A 61 6.35 11.29 -1.65
CA ARG A 61 4.90 11.43 -1.52
C ARG A 61 4.21 10.12 -1.87
N PHE A 62 3.09 9.86 -1.20
CA PHE A 62 2.19 8.76 -1.53
C PHE A 62 0.78 9.09 -1.05
N ALA A 63 -0.20 8.37 -1.59
CA ALA A 63 -1.57 8.35 -1.09
C ALA A 63 -1.99 6.90 -0.80
N VAL A 64 -2.93 6.75 0.14
CA VAL A 64 -3.50 5.46 0.53
C VAL A 64 -5.01 5.54 0.33
N SER A 65 -5.55 4.63 -0.48
CA SER A 65 -6.98 4.42 -0.64
C SER A 65 -7.38 3.13 0.07
N ILE A 66 -8.29 3.22 1.04
CA ILE A 66 -8.86 2.07 1.75
C ILE A 66 -9.91 1.44 0.84
N LEU A 67 -9.78 0.14 0.55
CA LEU A 67 -10.73 -0.55 -0.30
C LEU A 67 -11.96 -1.02 0.49
N ASP A 68 -13.12 -0.88 -0.14
CA ASP A 68 -14.39 -1.38 0.39
C ASP A 68 -14.49 -2.90 0.23
N GLU A 69 -15.25 -3.56 1.11
CA GLU A 69 -15.47 -5.02 1.04
C GLU A 69 -16.14 -5.46 -0.28
N ALA A 70 -16.94 -4.61 -0.91
CA ALA A 70 -17.57 -4.87 -2.20
C ALA A 70 -16.66 -4.57 -3.42
N THR A 71 -15.39 -4.22 -3.19
CA THR A 71 -14.44 -3.89 -4.29
C THR A 71 -14.30 -5.09 -5.24
N PRO A 72 -14.55 -4.91 -6.55
CA PRO A 72 -14.44 -6.00 -7.51
C PRO A 72 -13.03 -6.57 -7.60
N MET A 73 -12.91 -7.89 -7.75
CA MET A 73 -11.62 -8.57 -7.95
C MET A 73 -10.87 -8.06 -9.19
N THR A 74 -11.59 -7.59 -10.22
CA THR A 74 -10.99 -6.97 -11.39
C THR A 74 -10.26 -5.68 -11.08
N MET A 75 -10.79 -4.85 -10.16
CA MET A 75 -10.12 -3.64 -9.69
C MET A 75 -8.88 -3.97 -8.86
N ILE A 76 -8.97 -4.98 -7.98
CA ILE A 76 -7.81 -5.47 -7.22
C ILE A 76 -6.72 -5.95 -8.18
N GLY A 77 -7.09 -6.74 -9.19
CA GLY A 77 -6.16 -7.25 -10.20
C GLY A 77 -5.54 -6.19 -11.10
N GLN A 78 -6.18 -5.04 -11.32
CA GLN A 78 -5.59 -3.92 -12.07
C GLN A 78 -4.40 -3.27 -11.37
N PHE A 79 -4.36 -3.31 -10.04
CA PHE A 79 -3.26 -2.78 -9.22
C PHE A 79 -2.39 -3.89 -8.60
N GLY A 80 -2.70 -5.16 -8.86
CA GLY A 80 -2.09 -6.33 -8.24
C GLY A 80 -0.82 -6.81 -8.95
#